data_AF-A0A949Q9H1-F1
#
_entry.id   AF-A0A949Q9H1-F1
#
_cell.length_a   1.000
_cell.length_b   1.000
_cell.length_c   1.000
_cell.angle_alpha   90.00
_cell.angle_beta   90.00
_cell.angle_gamma   90.00
#
_symmetry.space_group_name_H-M   'P 1'
#
loop_
_entity.id
_entity.type
_entity.pdbx_description
1 polymer ?
#
loop_
_entity_poly.entity_id
_entity_poly.type
_entity_poly.pdbx_seq_one_letter_code
_entity_poly.pdbx_strand_id
1 'polypeptide(L)'
;ITWGESDDVRSDWLAAASLAERSIALVNPDVLIIVSGLCRGYDLRAMVNRLGPAAALQRRRLVYSTHVYVFSWWWTRIDMSFVLEMAIGCLALNLVLVVLALLHWWHELPVMTAMLGYSSNKLATYPLVVVPAASFLPFACIWIFVALGKAQVARSTGCETIAAEAEPWLIAGIVLLALSGLALGWAVATECSFWMDMLLCTLCWACLACVAVIALCCVSDTYWMVCNELSRWRLDARVVPVWVGEFGTAVGDVSWRWGFLTRFLLEHDLDFAYWALNGRMWQEGRGWGEESFGLLDETYSFIKNPVFTGRLFGRQMT
;
A
#
# COMPACT_ATOMS: atom_id res chain seq x y z
N ILE A 1 -15.70 4.74 -11.67
CA ILE A 1 -15.47 5.15 -13.08
C ILE A 1 -14.77 4.00 -13.75
N THR A 2 -15.31 3.50 -14.85
CA THR A 2 -14.81 2.32 -15.58
C THR A 2 -13.99 2.72 -16.81
N TRP A 3 -13.46 1.72 -17.52
CA TRP A 3 -12.75 1.91 -18.78
C TRP A 3 -13.19 0.87 -19.81
N GLY A 4 -14.00 1.29 -20.78
CA GLY A 4 -14.59 0.47 -21.83
C GLY A 4 -15.73 -0.46 -21.40
N GLU A 5 -16.18 -0.43 -20.15
CA GLU A 5 -17.26 -1.32 -19.70
C GLU A 5 -18.65 -0.79 -20.05
N SER A 6 -18.76 0.49 -20.42
CA SER A 6 -20.02 1.16 -20.76
C SER A 6 -19.79 2.21 -21.85
N ASP A 7 -20.85 2.52 -22.61
CA ASP A 7 -20.87 3.64 -23.58
C ASP A 7 -21.31 4.97 -22.92
N ASP A 8 -21.69 4.95 -21.65
CA ASP A 8 -22.06 6.16 -20.90
C ASP A 8 -20.83 6.98 -20.48
N VAL A 9 -20.68 8.16 -21.09
CA VAL A 9 -19.58 9.10 -20.83
C VAL A 9 -19.50 9.61 -19.40
N ARG A 10 -20.56 9.46 -18.59
CA ARG A 10 -20.57 9.88 -17.18
C ARG A 10 -19.95 8.85 -16.25
N SER A 11 -19.91 7.59 -16.68
CA SER A 11 -19.45 6.46 -15.87
C SER A 11 -18.21 5.78 -16.44
N ASP A 12 -17.95 5.92 -17.75
CA ASP A 12 -16.83 5.29 -18.44
C ASP A 12 -15.85 6.30 -19.07
N TRP A 13 -14.58 6.17 -18.69
CA TRP A 13 -13.54 7.10 -19.11
C TRP A 13 -13.11 6.91 -20.56
N LEU A 14 -13.17 5.69 -21.11
CA LEU A 14 -12.87 5.46 -22.52
C LEU A 14 -13.98 6.02 -23.41
N ALA A 15 -15.25 5.89 -23.01
CA ALA A 15 -16.37 6.50 -23.72
C ALA A 15 -16.23 8.03 -23.74
N ALA A 16 -15.94 8.64 -22.59
CA ALA A 16 -15.71 10.08 -22.47
C ALA A 16 -14.53 10.55 -23.33
N ALA A 17 -13.37 9.91 -23.21
CA ALA A 17 -12.18 10.24 -23.99
C ALA A 17 -12.41 10.09 -25.50
N SER A 18 -13.16 9.06 -25.91
CA SER A 18 -13.47 8.81 -27.33
C SER A 18 -14.44 9.85 -27.88
N LEU A 19 -15.42 10.30 -27.10
CA LEU A 19 -16.28 11.40 -27.51
C LEU A 19 -15.49 12.71 -27.64
N ALA A 20 -14.64 13.01 -26.66
CA ALA A 20 -13.79 14.20 -26.68
C ALA A 20 -12.85 14.21 -27.89
N GLU A 21 -12.20 13.08 -28.19
CA GLU A 21 -11.34 12.93 -29.37
C GLU A 21 -12.12 13.20 -30.66
N ARG A 22 -13.29 12.59 -30.84
CA ARG A 22 -14.11 12.81 -32.04
C ARG A 22 -14.49 14.28 -32.22
N SER A 23 -14.89 14.94 -31.13
CA SER A 23 -15.26 16.36 -31.16
C SER A 23 -14.08 17.25 -31.54
N ILE A 24 -12.89 16.99 -30.98
CA ILE A 24 -11.68 17.76 -31.31
C ILE A 24 -11.21 17.49 -32.73
N ALA A 25 -11.29 16.24 -33.19
CA ALA A 25 -10.86 15.84 -34.53
C ALA A 25 -11.67 16.52 -35.66
N LEU A 26 -12.90 16.96 -35.39
CA LEU A 26 -13.69 17.77 -36.34
C LEU A 26 -13.11 19.17 -36.56
N VAL A 27 -12.39 19.71 -35.57
CA VAL A 27 -11.80 21.05 -35.60
C VAL A 27 -10.34 20.99 -36.04
N ASN A 28 -9.56 20.10 -35.42
CA ASN A 28 -8.17 19.88 -35.77
C ASN A 28 -7.85 18.38 -35.63
N PRO A 29 -7.76 17.63 -36.73
CA PRO A 29 -7.46 16.20 -36.66
C PRO A 29 -6.02 15.93 -36.21
N ASP A 30 -5.11 16.90 -36.33
CA ASP A 30 -3.65 16.76 -36.18
C ASP A 30 -3.13 16.94 -34.76
N VAL A 31 -4.01 17.22 -33.81
CA VAL A 31 -3.60 17.35 -32.41
C VAL A 31 -3.19 16.01 -31.80
N LEU A 32 -2.22 16.08 -30.89
CA LEU A 32 -1.89 15.00 -29.99
C LEU A 32 -3.00 14.87 -28.93
N ILE A 33 -3.47 13.65 -28.71
CA ILE A 33 -4.46 13.31 -27.70
C ILE A 33 -3.76 12.59 -26.56
N ILE A 34 -3.78 13.21 -25.38
CA ILE A 34 -3.22 12.62 -24.17
C ILE A 34 -4.37 12.24 -23.24
N VAL A 35 -4.45 10.96 -22.89
CA VAL A 35 -5.49 10.44 -22.01
C VAL A 35 -4.86 9.99 -20.71
N SER A 36 -5.26 10.64 -19.60
CA SER A 36 -4.78 10.29 -18.26
C SER A 36 -5.42 8.99 -17.77
N GLY A 37 -4.64 8.20 -17.02
CA GLY A 37 -5.05 6.96 -16.36
C GLY A 37 -6.24 7.09 -15.40
N LEU A 38 -6.73 5.94 -14.92
CA LEU A 38 -7.71 5.89 -13.84
C LEU A 38 -7.02 6.19 -12.49
N CYS A 39 -7.81 6.31 -11.41
CA CYS A 39 -7.28 6.55 -10.07
C CYS A 39 -6.35 7.78 -10.01
N ARG A 40 -6.89 8.96 -10.35
CA ARG A 40 -6.14 10.23 -10.39
C ARG A 40 -4.93 10.19 -11.34
N GLY A 41 -5.07 9.47 -12.45
CA GLY A 41 -4.01 9.32 -13.44
C GLY A 41 -3.04 8.17 -13.17
N TYR A 42 -3.05 7.53 -12.01
CA TYR A 42 -2.00 6.54 -11.67
C TYR A 42 -2.13 5.20 -12.42
N ASP A 43 -3.36 4.71 -12.62
CA ASP A 43 -3.61 3.33 -13.05
C ASP A 43 -3.84 3.23 -14.57
N LEU A 44 -2.87 2.64 -15.28
CA LEU A 44 -2.91 2.41 -16.72
C LEU A 44 -3.35 0.98 -17.11
N ARG A 45 -3.60 0.08 -16.15
CA ARG A 45 -3.77 -1.36 -16.44
C ARG A 45 -4.94 -1.64 -17.38
N ALA A 46 -6.06 -0.96 -17.18
CA ALA A 46 -7.23 -1.11 -18.04
C ALA A 46 -6.96 -0.65 -19.49
N MET A 47 -6.15 0.39 -19.65
CA MET A 47 -5.77 0.96 -20.95
C MET A 47 -4.87 0.02 -21.75
N VAL A 48 -4.02 -0.77 -21.09
CA VAL A 48 -3.22 -1.81 -21.75
C VAL A 48 -4.11 -2.89 -22.35
N ASN A 49 -5.15 -3.32 -21.63
CA ASN A 49 -6.02 -4.39 -22.08
C ASN A 49 -7.01 -3.92 -23.15
N ARG A 50 -7.43 -2.65 -23.08
CA ARG A 50 -8.39 -2.08 -24.01
C ARG A 50 -7.93 -0.69 -24.47
N LEU A 51 -7.36 -0.63 -25.66
CA LEU A 51 -6.79 0.60 -26.20
C LEU A 51 -7.88 1.55 -26.71
N GLY A 52 -7.57 2.84 -26.68
CA GLY A 52 -8.38 3.89 -27.30
C GLY A 52 -8.13 5.27 -26.71
N PRO A 53 -8.69 6.35 -27.33
CA PRO A 53 -9.61 6.37 -28.47
C PRO A 53 -9.06 5.78 -29.77
N ALA A 54 -9.88 4.99 -30.48
CA ALA A 54 -9.43 4.20 -31.63
C ALA A 54 -8.91 5.04 -32.80
N ALA A 55 -9.54 6.19 -33.10
CA ALA A 55 -9.12 7.05 -34.20
C ALA A 55 -7.76 7.73 -33.92
N ALA A 56 -7.55 8.24 -32.69
CA ALA A 56 -6.25 8.75 -32.26
C ALA A 56 -5.17 7.66 -32.27
N LEU A 57 -5.50 6.44 -31.82
CA LEU A 57 -4.60 5.29 -31.87
C LEU A 57 -4.17 4.97 -33.32
N GLN A 58 -5.13 4.83 -34.24
CA GLN A 58 -4.87 4.53 -35.66
C GLN A 58 -3.99 5.60 -36.33
N ARG A 59 -4.17 6.86 -35.93
CA ARG A 59 -3.38 8.00 -36.45
C ARG A 59 -2.04 8.19 -35.74
N ARG A 60 -1.69 7.33 -34.76
CA ARG A 60 -0.48 7.45 -33.92
C ARG A 60 -0.40 8.79 -33.18
N ARG A 61 -1.56 9.28 -32.70
CA ARG A 61 -1.74 10.55 -31.98
C ARG A 61 -2.21 10.34 -30.55
N LEU A 62 -2.24 9.11 -30.08
CA LEU A 62 -2.63 8.77 -28.73
C LEU A 62 -1.40 8.60 -27.85
N VAL A 63 -1.42 9.21 -26.67
CA VAL A 63 -0.45 8.99 -25.59
C VAL A 63 -1.23 8.77 -24.31
N TYR A 64 -0.84 7.79 -23.51
CA TYR A 64 -1.37 7.64 -22.16
C TYR A 64 -0.52 8.43 -21.18
N SER A 65 -1.17 9.12 -20.25
CA SER A 65 -0.49 9.87 -19.19
C SER A 65 -0.71 9.23 -17.83
N THR A 66 0.35 9.15 -17.02
CA THR A 66 0.27 8.74 -15.62
C THR A 66 0.90 9.74 -14.66
N HIS A 67 0.33 9.85 -13.48
CA HIS A 67 0.79 10.75 -12.43
C HIS A 67 1.24 9.94 -11.21
N VAL A 68 2.47 10.19 -10.74
CA VAL A 68 3.06 9.48 -9.61
C VAL A 68 3.31 10.45 -8.46
N TYR A 69 2.45 10.35 -7.44
CA TYR A 69 2.54 11.14 -6.22
C TYR A 69 3.03 10.30 -5.05
N VAL A 70 3.50 10.93 -3.97
CA VAL A 70 3.78 10.23 -2.70
C VAL A 70 2.58 9.42 -2.23
N PHE A 71 1.38 9.99 -2.35
CA PHE A 71 0.15 9.30 -1.99
C PHE A 71 -0.21 8.20 -2.98
N SER A 72 0.29 8.19 -4.22
CA SER A 72 0.07 7.08 -5.15
C SER A 72 0.72 5.79 -4.65
N TRP A 73 1.54 5.82 -3.60
CA TRP A 73 2.09 4.61 -2.98
C TRP A 73 1.28 4.14 -1.78
N TRP A 74 0.09 4.70 -1.57
CA TRP A 74 -0.68 4.48 -0.35
C TRP A 74 -1.07 3.02 -0.12
N TRP A 75 -1.33 2.19 -1.15
CA TRP A 75 -1.56 0.76 -0.91
C TRP A 75 -0.27 0.00 -0.56
N THR A 76 0.89 0.39 -1.09
CA THR A 76 2.18 -0.14 -0.57
C THR A 76 2.46 0.32 0.87
N ARG A 77 1.91 1.47 1.30
CA ARG A 77 1.87 1.84 2.73
C ARG A 77 0.81 1.06 3.51
N ILE A 78 -0.29 0.65 2.87
CA ILE A 78 -1.25 -0.30 3.44
C ILE A 78 -0.63 -1.69 3.58
N ASP A 79 0.51 -1.99 2.97
CA ASP A 79 1.31 -3.13 3.43
C ASP A 79 2.10 -2.74 4.68
N MET A 80 3.05 -1.81 4.65
CA MET A 80 3.96 -1.65 5.79
C MET A 80 3.37 -1.01 7.04
N SER A 81 2.59 0.06 6.91
CA SER A 81 1.97 0.74 8.06
C SER A 81 0.87 -0.11 8.68
N PHE A 82 0.08 -0.79 7.85
CA PHE A 82 -0.95 -1.70 8.33
C PHE A 82 -0.35 -2.97 8.94
N VAL A 83 0.68 -3.58 8.31
CA VAL A 83 1.41 -4.72 8.86
C VAL A 83 2.08 -4.31 10.17
N LEU A 84 2.62 -3.10 10.28
CA LEU A 84 3.16 -2.55 11.52
C LEU A 84 2.07 -2.34 12.57
N GLU A 85 0.94 -1.71 12.24
CA GLU A 85 -0.18 -1.53 13.17
C GLU A 85 -0.76 -2.89 13.60
N MET A 86 -0.84 -3.86 12.69
CA MET A 86 -1.28 -5.23 12.97
C MET A 86 -0.26 -5.95 13.86
N ALA A 87 1.04 -5.78 13.62
CA ALA A 87 2.10 -6.33 14.46
C ALA A 87 2.09 -5.71 15.86
N ILE A 88 1.91 -4.39 15.98
CA ILE A 88 1.74 -3.68 17.25
C ILE A 88 0.49 -4.20 17.97
N GLY A 89 -0.62 -4.36 17.25
CA GLY A 89 -1.86 -4.92 17.79
C GLY A 89 -1.68 -6.35 18.29
N CYS A 90 -0.99 -7.20 17.52
CA CYS A 90 -0.63 -8.56 17.93
C CYS A 90 0.28 -8.55 19.16
N LEU A 91 1.30 -7.70 19.19
CA LEU A 91 2.22 -7.56 20.33
C LEU A 91 1.48 -7.10 21.60
N ALA A 92 0.56 -6.13 21.47
CA ALA A 92 -0.27 -5.65 22.57
C ALA A 92 -1.19 -6.75 23.10
N LEU A 93 -1.85 -7.50 22.21
CA LEU A 93 -2.69 -8.65 22.59
C LEU A 93 -1.86 -9.73 23.32
N ASN A 94 -0.68 -10.06 22.78
CA ASN A 94 0.24 -11.00 23.41
C ASN A 94 0.71 -10.53 24.80
N LEU A 95 1.02 -9.24 24.96
CA LEU A 95 1.38 -8.67 26.26
C LEU A 95 0.25 -8.80 27.28
N VAL A 96 -0.99 -8.55 26.88
CA VAL A 96 -2.17 -8.74 27.74
C VAL A 96 -2.30 -10.21 28.15
N LEU A 97 -2.15 -11.15 27.22
CA LEU A 97 -2.20 -12.59 27.52
C LEU A 97 -1.08 -13.01 28.49
N VAL A 98 0.14 -12.50 28.32
CA VAL A 98 1.26 -12.75 29.24
C VAL A 98 0.98 -12.17 30.62
N VAL A 99 0.47 -10.94 30.72
CA VAL A 99 0.11 -10.33 32.02
C VAL A 99 -0.98 -11.14 32.71
N LEU A 100 -2.03 -11.56 31.99
CA LEU A 100 -3.09 -12.40 32.54
C LEU A 100 -2.55 -13.76 33.02
N ALA A 101 -1.65 -14.38 32.26
CA ALA A 101 -0.97 -15.62 32.66
C ALA A 101 -0.13 -15.43 33.93
N LEU A 102 0.64 -14.35 34.02
CA LEU A 102 1.44 -14.01 35.20
C LEU A 102 0.58 -13.69 36.43
N LEU A 103 -0.51 -12.96 36.27
CA LEU A 103 -1.46 -12.65 37.34
C LEU A 103 -2.14 -13.91 37.87
N HIS A 104 -2.53 -14.81 36.97
CA HIS A 104 -3.09 -16.10 37.34
C HIS A 104 -2.04 -16.98 38.04
N TRP A 105 -0.84 -17.11 37.48
CA TRP A 105 0.29 -17.80 38.12
C TRP A 105 0.58 -17.27 39.54
N TRP A 106 0.58 -15.94 39.70
CA TRP A 106 0.76 -15.28 41.00
C TRP A 106 -0.36 -15.63 41.99
N HIS A 107 -1.61 -15.75 41.51
CA HIS A 107 -2.75 -16.16 42.34
C HIS A 107 -2.75 -17.64 42.69
N GLU A 108 -2.22 -18.51 41.82
CA GLU A 108 -2.09 -19.95 42.06
C GLU A 108 -0.89 -20.31 42.96
N LEU A 109 0.15 -19.46 43.03
CA LEU A 109 1.34 -19.68 43.85
C LEU A 109 1.03 -19.96 45.34
N PRO A 110 0.17 -19.18 46.02
CA PRO A 110 -0.23 -19.41 47.41
C PRO A 110 -1.08 -20.67 47.59
N VAL A 111 -1.88 -21.05 46.57
CA VAL A 111 -2.76 -22.23 46.62
C VAL A 111 -1.93 -23.51 46.45
N MET A 112 -0.97 -23.52 45.52
CA MET A 112 -0.02 -24.62 45.30
C MET A 112 0.92 -24.84 46.49
N THR A 113 1.37 -23.77 47.15
CA THR A 113 2.18 -23.89 48.37
C THR A 113 1.37 -24.38 49.58
N ALA A 114 0.07 -24.10 49.64
CA ALA A 114 -0.84 -24.67 50.65
C ALA A 114 -1.31 -26.12 50.31
N MET A 115 -1.26 -26.52 49.03
CA MET A 115 -1.76 -27.81 48.51
C MET A 115 -0.67 -28.86 48.19
N LEU A 116 0.55 -28.74 48.70
CA LEU A 116 1.54 -29.84 48.74
C LEU A 116 1.12 -31.02 49.66
N GLY A 117 -0.19 -31.25 49.78
CA GLY A 117 -0.84 -32.40 50.36
C GLY A 117 -2.25 -32.67 49.79
N TYR A 118 -2.64 -32.23 48.58
CA TYR A 118 -3.89 -32.71 47.97
C TYR A 118 -3.95 -32.79 46.43
N SER A 119 -4.76 -33.75 45.98
CA SER A 119 -4.87 -34.38 44.66
C SER A 119 -5.49 -33.51 43.55
N SER A 120 -4.91 -33.62 42.36
CA SER A 120 -4.97 -32.75 41.17
C SER A 120 -6.21 -32.81 40.26
N ASN A 121 -7.40 -33.21 40.71
CA ASN A 121 -8.47 -33.62 39.78
C ASN A 121 -9.66 -32.65 39.59
N LYS A 122 -9.59 -31.38 40.02
CA LYS A 122 -10.76 -30.46 39.91
C LYS A 122 -10.55 -29.11 39.23
N LEU A 123 -9.35 -28.80 38.75
CA LEU A 123 -9.09 -27.60 37.94
C LEU A 123 -9.18 -27.86 36.42
N ALA A 124 -9.52 -29.08 36.01
CA ALA A 124 -9.46 -29.55 34.63
C ALA A 124 -10.52 -28.97 33.67
N THR A 125 -11.44 -28.12 34.12
CA THR A 125 -12.57 -27.71 33.26
C THR A 125 -13.06 -26.31 33.61
N TYR A 126 -12.97 -25.39 32.63
CA TYR A 126 -13.50 -24.01 32.51
C TYR A 126 -12.44 -22.89 32.54
N PRO A 127 -12.69 -21.73 31.92
CA PRO A 127 -12.91 -21.44 30.50
C PRO A 127 -11.67 -20.71 29.92
N LEU A 128 -10.46 -21.06 30.39
CA LEU A 128 -9.23 -20.34 30.01
C LEU A 128 -8.81 -20.55 28.55
N VAL A 129 -9.31 -21.59 27.88
CA VAL A 129 -9.22 -21.77 26.42
C VAL A 129 -10.18 -20.82 25.68
N VAL A 130 -11.33 -20.51 26.28
CA VAL A 130 -12.35 -19.65 25.68
C VAL A 130 -11.87 -18.21 25.62
N VAL A 131 -11.11 -17.74 26.60
CA VAL A 131 -10.71 -16.33 26.68
C VAL A 131 -9.74 -15.90 25.55
N PRO A 132 -8.66 -16.64 25.21
CA PRO A 132 -7.81 -16.33 24.06
C PRO A 132 -8.56 -16.48 22.73
N ALA A 133 -9.35 -17.54 22.55
CA ALA A 133 -10.14 -17.75 21.34
C ALA A 133 -11.21 -16.63 21.16
N ALA A 134 -11.84 -16.20 22.25
CA ALA A 134 -12.84 -15.13 22.27
C ALA A 134 -12.25 -13.72 22.09
N SER A 135 -10.95 -13.53 22.33
CA SER A 135 -10.25 -12.24 22.11
C SER A 135 -9.62 -12.14 20.72
N PHE A 136 -9.31 -13.27 20.07
CA PHE A 136 -8.78 -13.29 18.70
C PHE A 136 -9.85 -12.97 17.64
N LEU A 137 -11.09 -13.41 17.86
CA LEU A 137 -12.18 -13.18 16.90
C LEU A 137 -12.53 -11.68 16.75
N PRO A 138 -12.71 -10.88 17.84
CA PRO A 138 -12.88 -9.44 17.73
C PRO A 138 -11.68 -8.73 17.09
N PHE A 139 -10.46 -9.17 17.38
CA PHE A 139 -9.24 -8.63 16.77
C PHE A 139 -9.24 -8.84 15.25
N ALA A 140 -9.49 -10.07 14.79
CA ALA A 140 -9.61 -10.37 13.36
C ALA A 140 -10.76 -9.59 12.71
N CYS A 141 -11.92 -9.48 13.37
CA CYS A 141 -13.05 -8.69 12.88
C CYS A 141 -12.69 -7.21 12.71
N ILE A 142 -12.02 -6.58 13.69
CA ILE A 142 -11.57 -5.18 13.59
C ILE A 142 -10.69 -5.00 12.36
N TRP A 143 -9.74 -5.91 12.13
CA TRP A 143 -8.85 -5.83 10.97
C TRP A 143 -9.57 -6.05 9.65
N ILE A 144 -10.57 -6.93 9.58
CA ILE A 144 -11.45 -7.06 8.40
C ILE A 144 -12.19 -5.75 8.16
N PHE A 145 -12.73 -5.11 9.20
CA PHE A 145 -13.40 -3.81 9.04
C PHE A 145 -12.47 -2.70 8.57
N VAL A 146 -11.24 -2.62 9.09
CA VAL A 146 -10.23 -1.65 8.62
C VAL A 146 -9.88 -1.92 7.16
N ALA A 147 -9.69 -3.19 6.79
CA ALA A 147 -9.42 -3.62 5.41
C ALA A 147 -10.54 -3.20 4.45
N LEU A 148 -11.79 -3.53 4.79
CA LEU A 148 -12.97 -3.15 4.01
C LEU A 148 -13.15 -1.63 3.95
N GLY A 149 -12.90 -0.92 5.05
CA GLY A 149 -12.94 0.54 5.10
C GLY A 149 -11.93 1.19 4.16
N LYS A 150 -10.69 0.69 4.14
CA LYS A 150 -9.63 1.15 3.22
C LYS A 150 -9.99 0.87 1.77
N ALA A 151 -10.54 -0.31 1.47
CA ALA A 151 -11.02 -0.64 0.13
C ALA A 151 -12.20 0.25 -0.29
N GLN A 152 -13.11 0.58 0.62
CA GLN A 152 -14.21 1.51 0.35
C GLN A 152 -13.71 2.94 0.07
N VAL A 153 -12.71 3.42 0.81
CA VAL A 153 -12.06 4.71 0.54
C VAL A 153 -11.42 4.71 -0.86
N ALA A 154 -10.76 3.62 -1.24
CA ALA A 154 -10.23 3.42 -2.59
C ALA A 154 -11.32 3.59 -3.67
N ARG A 155 -12.47 2.92 -3.48
CA ARG A 155 -13.62 2.99 -4.39
C ARG A 155 -14.16 4.41 -4.49
N SER A 156 -14.39 5.06 -3.34
CA SER A 156 -14.91 6.43 -3.29
C SER A 156 -13.99 7.48 -3.92
N THR A 157 -12.70 7.18 -4.05
CA THR A 157 -11.70 8.08 -4.64
C THR A 157 -11.41 7.77 -6.12
N GLY A 158 -12.19 6.89 -6.75
CA GLY A 158 -12.07 6.54 -8.17
C GLY A 158 -10.95 5.53 -8.46
N CYS A 159 -10.51 4.78 -7.45
CA CYS A 159 -9.45 3.77 -7.53
C CYS A 159 -10.01 2.33 -7.39
N GLU A 160 -11.21 2.10 -7.94
CA GLU A 160 -11.96 0.83 -7.81
C GLU A 160 -11.16 -0.38 -8.33
N THR A 161 -10.41 -0.22 -9.41
CA THR A 161 -9.55 -1.26 -10.00
C THR A 161 -8.42 -1.69 -9.07
N ILE A 162 -7.80 -0.75 -8.35
CA ILE A 162 -6.77 -1.05 -7.34
C ILE A 162 -7.41 -1.70 -6.11
N ALA A 163 -8.57 -1.20 -5.69
CA ALA A 163 -9.32 -1.74 -4.55
C ALA A 163 -9.67 -3.22 -4.72
N ALA A 164 -10.20 -3.58 -5.90
CA ALA A 164 -10.67 -4.92 -6.22
C ALA A 164 -9.55 -5.96 -6.20
N GLU A 165 -8.30 -5.58 -6.54
CA GLU A 165 -7.16 -6.50 -6.49
C GLU A 165 -6.56 -6.66 -5.09
N ALA A 166 -6.64 -5.62 -4.25
CA ALA A 166 -6.09 -5.66 -2.89
C ALA A 166 -7.00 -6.43 -1.91
N GLU A 167 -8.32 -6.38 -2.11
CA GLU A 167 -9.31 -7.01 -1.22
C GLU A 167 -9.07 -8.52 -0.97
N PRO A 168 -8.85 -9.37 -1.98
CA PRO A 168 -8.71 -10.82 -1.76
C PRO A 168 -7.48 -11.19 -0.93
N TRP A 169 -6.34 -10.53 -1.16
CA TRP A 169 -5.10 -10.80 -0.44
C TRP A 169 -5.17 -10.34 1.00
N LEU A 170 -5.78 -9.18 1.23
CA LEU A 170 -5.96 -8.62 2.56
C LEU A 170 -6.93 -9.47 3.39
N ILE A 171 -8.04 -9.89 2.80
CA ILE A 171 -9.01 -10.80 3.44
C ILE A 171 -8.35 -12.16 3.70
N ALA A 172 -7.66 -12.75 2.72
CA ALA A 172 -6.98 -14.02 2.88
C ALA A 172 -5.91 -13.97 3.99
N GLY A 173 -5.12 -12.91 4.05
CA GLY A 173 -4.11 -12.69 5.09
C GLY A 173 -4.74 -12.64 6.48
N ILE A 174 -5.83 -11.89 6.65
CA ILE A 174 -6.54 -11.80 7.95
C ILE A 174 -7.20 -13.13 8.33
N VAL A 175 -7.79 -13.84 7.37
CA VAL A 175 -8.38 -15.17 7.60
C VAL A 175 -7.31 -16.18 8.02
N LEU A 176 -6.16 -16.21 7.34
CA LEU A 176 -5.04 -17.07 7.72
C LEU A 176 -4.51 -16.72 9.12
N LEU A 177 -4.41 -15.43 9.45
CA LEU A 177 -4.03 -14.98 10.78
C LEU A 177 -5.04 -15.46 11.84
N ALA A 178 -6.34 -15.32 11.57
CA ALA A 178 -7.41 -15.78 12.47
C ALA A 178 -7.40 -17.30 12.66
N LEU A 179 -7.26 -18.08 11.57
CA LEU A 179 -7.17 -19.53 11.62
C LEU A 179 -5.92 -19.99 12.38
N SER A 180 -4.79 -19.30 12.22
CA SER A 180 -3.58 -19.60 12.97
C SER A 180 -3.72 -19.33 14.47
N GLY A 181 -4.41 -18.25 14.86
CA GLY A 181 -4.73 -17.96 16.26
C GLY A 181 -5.69 -18.99 16.86
N LEU A 182 -6.69 -19.45 16.09
CA LEU A 182 -7.60 -20.52 16.52
C LEU A 182 -6.88 -21.87 16.65
N ALA A 183 -6.01 -22.21 15.70
CA ALA A 183 -5.21 -23.44 15.76
C ALA A 183 -4.25 -23.43 16.95
N LEU A 184 -3.62 -22.29 17.25
CA LEU A 184 -2.80 -22.11 18.44
C LEU A 184 -3.64 -22.26 19.72
N GLY A 185 -4.81 -21.61 19.78
CA GLY A 185 -5.74 -21.74 20.90
C GLY A 185 -6.21 -23.18 21.12
N TRP A 186 -6.43 -23.94 20.04
CA TRP A 186 -6.81 -25.35 20.10
C TRP A 186 -5.66 -26.28 20.52
N ALA A 187 -4.44 -26.05 20.02
CA ALA A 187 -3.25 -26.77 20.47
C ALA A 187 -2.99 -26.53 21.98
N VAL A 188 -3.14 -25.29 22.44
CA VAL A 188 -3.06 -24.93 23.86
C VAL A 188 -4.17 -25.60 24.69
N ALA A 189 -5.34 -25.84 24.11
CA ALA A 189 -6.46 -26.49 24.80
C ALA A 189 -6.26 -27.99 25.04
N THR A 190 -5.36 -28.63 24.30
CA THR A 190 -5.28 -30.09 24.22
C THR A 190 -4.08 -30.71 24.96
N GLU A 191 -3.06 -29.93 25.36
CA GLU A 191 -1.90 -30.43 26.11
C GLU A 191 -1.71 -29.75 27.48
N CYS A 192 -1.46 -30.57 28.53
CA CYS A 192 -1.55 -30.20 29.95
C CYS A 192 -0.22 -29.69 30.59
N SER A 193 0.88 -29.49 29.85
CA SER A 193 2.14 -28.94 30.37
C SER A 193 2.17 -27.41 30.21
N PHE A 194 1.50 -26.74 31.14
CA PHE A 194 0.55 -25.68 30.78
C PHE A 194 1.09 -24.23 30.64
N TRP A 195 2.29 -23.89 31.10
CA TRP A 195 2.71 -22.46 31.19
C TRP A 195 3.99 -22.10 30.43
N MET A 196 5.02 -22.93 30.53
CA MET A 196 6.26 -22.71 29.78
C MET A 196 6.05 -22.89 28.28
N ASP A 197 5.27 -23.90 27.88
CA ASP A 197 4.96 -24.15 26.47
C ASP A 197 4.08 -23.02 25.90
N MET A 198 3.14 -22.48 26.69
CA MET A 198 2.30 -21.35 26.26
C MET A 198 3.12 -20.07 26.07
N LEU A 199 4.01 -19.75 27.02
CA LEU A 199 4.92 -18.61 26.91
C LEU A 199 5.86 -18.78 25.71
N LEU A 200 6.41 -19.99 25.52
CA LEU A 200 7.33 -20.30 24.43
C LEU A 200 6.64 -20.21 23.07
N CYS A 201 5.44 -20.79 22.91
CA CYS A 201 4.67 -20.70 21.67
C CYS A 201 4.27 -19.25 21.35
N THR A 202 3.85 -18.48 22.35
CA THR A 202 3.48 -17.06 22.17
C THR A 202 4.70 -16.22 21.76
N LEU A 203 5.85 -16.44 22.41
CA LEU A 203 7.11 -15.78 22.05
C LEU A 203 7.59 -16.19 20.65
N CYS A 204 7.50 -17.48 20.29
CA CYS A 204 7.82 -17.95 18.94
C CYS A 204 6.93 -17.29 17.89
N TRP A 205 5.64 -17.13 18.16
CA TRP A 205 4.70 -16.47 17.25
C TRP A 205 5.00 -14.97 17.10
N ALA A 206 5.26 -14.29 18.22
CA ALA A 206 5.68 -12.89 18.21
C ALA A 206 7.01 -12.71 17.44
N CYS A 207 7.97 -13.61 17.62
CA CYS A 207 9.21 -13.62 16.85
C CYS A 207 8.97 -13.83 15.36
N LEU A 208 8.14 -14.80 14.96
CA LEU A 208 7.81 -15.04 13.56
C LEU A 208 7.08 -13.86 12.93
N ALA A 209 6.13 -13.24 13.65
CA ALA A 209 5.45 -12.03 13.20
C ALA A 209 6.44 -10.86 13.04
N CYS A 210 7.33 -10.65 14.00
CA CYS A 210 8.39 -9.64 13.91
C CYS A 210 9.33 -9.90 12.73
N VAL A 211 9.76 -11.15 12.50
CA VAL A 211 10.61 -11.53 11.36
C VAL A 211 9.89 -11.29 10.04
N ALA A 212 8.61 -11.65 9.93
CA ALA A 212 7.81 -11.40 8.74
C ALA A 212 7.65 -9.89 8.48
N VAL A 213 7.39 -9.09 9.51
CA VAL A 213 7.31 -7.62 9.42
C VAL A 213 8.65 -7.04 8.99
N ILE A 214 9.76 -7.47 9.59
CA ILE A 214 11.11 -7.01 9.22
C ILE A 214 11.43 -7.40 7.77
N ALA A 215 11.16 -8.65 7.38
CA ALA A 215 11.37 -9.11 6.00
C ALA A 215 10.53 -8.29 5.01
N LEU A 216 9.27 -8.02 5.34
CA LEU A 216 8.40 -7.15 4.55
C LEU A 216 8.97 -5.73 4.46
N CYS A 217 9.38 -5.11 5.57
CA CYS A 217 10.03 -3.79 5.58
C CYS A 217 11.34 -3.77 4.77
N CYS A 218 12.10 -4.86 4.78
CA CYS A 218 13.32 -4.98 3.98
C CYS A 218 13.01 -5.10 2.47
N VAL A 219 11.86 -5.66 2.10
CA VAL A 219 11.43 -5.81 0.70
C VAL A 219 10.66 -4.59 0.18
N SER A 220 9.90 -3.90 1.06
CA SER A 220 9.17 -2.67 0.71
C SER A 220 10.06 -1.60 0.13
N ASP A 221 11.31 -1.62 0.56
CA ASP A 221 12.28 -0.58 0.28
C ASP A 221 13.22 -0.93 -0.87
N THR A 222 12.77 -1.85 -1.74
CA THR A 222 13.56 -2.35 -2.87
C THR A 222 13.08 -1.84 -4.21
N TYR A 223 14.02 -1.73 -5.15
CA TYR A 223 13.74 -1.41 -6.55
C TYR A 223 12.72 -2.38 -7.15
N TRP A 224 12.82 -3.65 -6.75
CA TRP A 224 11.92 -4.70 -7.20
C TRP A 224 10.45 -4.37 -6.90
N MET A 225 10.13 -3.75 -5.76
CA MET A 225 8.73 -3.39 -5.48
C MET A 225 8.20 -2.28 -6.38
N VAL A 226 9.02 -1.28 -6.69
CA VAL A 226 8.67 -0.25 -7.68
C VAL A 226 8.43 -0.90 -9.04
N CYS A 227 9.35 -1.75 -9.49
CA CYS A 227 9.20 -2.49 -10.74
C CYS A 227 7.96 -3.38 -10.73
N ASN A 228 7.70 -4.12 -9.66
CA ASN A 228 6.55 -5.02 -9.58
C ASN A 228 5.23 -4.25 -9.67
N GLU A 229 5.13 -3.10 -8.99
CA GLU A 229 3.94 -2.26 -9.08
C GLU A 229 3.76 -1.68 -10.49
N LEU A 230 4.80 -1.05 -11.03
CA LEU A 230 4.74 -0.38 -12.33
C LEU A 230 4.75 -1.37 -13.50
N SER A 231 5.20 -2.62 -13.32
CA SER A 231 5.14 -3.68 -14.33
C SER A 231 3.72 -3.99 -14.76
N ARG A 232 2.73 -3.67 -13.92
CA ARG A 232 1.31 -3.80 -14.25
C ARG A 232 0.88 -2.86 -15.37
N TRP A 233 1.60 -1.76 -15.59
CA TRP A 233 1.45 -0.93 -16.79
C TRP A 233 1.89 -1.66 -18.07
N ARG A 234 2.51 -2.84 -17.95
CA ARG A 234 2.90 -3.75 -19.04
C ARG A 234 3.61 -3.00 -20.17
N LEU A 235 4.59 -2.19 -19.78
CA LEU A 235 5.33 -1.30 -20.67
C LEU A 235 6.04 -2.04 -21.81
N ASP A 236 6.38 -3.32 -21.62
CA ASP A 236 7.01 -4.15 -22.65
C ASP A 236 6.02 -4.58 -23.74
N ALA A 237 4.71 -4.58 -23.42
CA ALA A 237 3.63 -4.85 -24.37
C ALA A 237 2.96 -3.55 -24.86
N ARG A 238 3.56 -2.38 -24.60
CA ARG A 238 2.97 -1.09 -24.95
C ARG A 238 2.91 -0.93 -26.47
N VAL A 239 1.71 -0.66 -26.98
CA VAL A 239 1.50 -0.25 -28.37
C VAL A 239 1.17 1.25 -28.48
N VAL A 240 0.99 1.90 -27.34
CA VAL A 240 0.75 3.35 -27.19
C VAL A 240 1.86 3.91 -26.29
N PRO A 241 2.47 5.05 -26.64
CA PRO A 241 3.44 5.70 -25.76
C PRO A 241 2.83 6.07 -24.41
N VAL A 242 3.63 5.97 -23.35
CA VAL A 242 3.27 6.40 -22.01
C VAL A 242 4.13 7.59 -21.63
N TRP A 243 3.49 8.66 -21.19
CA TRP A 243 4.13 9.85 -20.64
C TRP A 243 3.84 9.91 -19.13
N VAL A 244 4.86 10.04 -18.29
CA VAL A 244 4.64 10.37 -16.87
C VAL A 244 4.38 11.87 -16.76
N GLY A 245 3.11 12.25 -16.85
CA GLY A 245 2.67 13.65 -16.96
C GLY A 245 2.90 14.49 -15.71
N GLU A 246 3.01 13.86 -14.54
CA GLU A 246 3.31 14.59 -13.31
C GLU A 246 3.93 13.67 -12.24
N PHE A 247 5.03 14.11 -11.66
CA PHE A 247 5.58 13.53 -10.43
C PHE A 247 6.52 14.55 -9.77
N GLY A 248 6.72 14.44 -8.46
CA GLY A 248 7.53 15.40 -7.71
C GLY A 248 7.78 14.95 -6.28
N THR A 249 8.93 15.33 -5.74
CA THR A 249 9.30 15.06 -4.34
C THR A 249 9.45 16.37 -3.56
N ALA A 250 9.00 16.38 -2.31
CA ALA A 250 9.11 17.54 -1.45
C ALA A 250 10.52 17.65 -0.82
N VAL A 251 10.93 18.87 -0.44
CA VAL A 251 12.14 19.09 0.36
C VAL A 251 12.10 18.21 1.61
N GLY A 252 13.14 17.38 1.79
CA GLY A 252 13.27 16.45 2.91
C GLY A 252 12.75 15.03 2.64
N ASP A 253 12.02 14.80 1.55
CA ASP A 253 11.65 13.46 1.11
C ASP A 253 12.83 12.81 0.37
N VAL A 254 13.75 12.25 1.16
CA VAL A 254 14.87 11.42 0.72
C VAL A 254 14.45 9.98 0.44
N SER A 255 13.16 9.71 0.21
CA SER A 255 12.73 8.34 -0.06
C SER A 255 13.46 7.81 -1.30
N TRP A 256 14.13 6.68 -1.09
CA TRP A 256 14.77 5.87 -2.12
C TRP A 256 13.81 5.55 -3.29
N ARG A 257 12.49 5.63 -3.05
CA ARG A 257 11.40 5.48 -4.02
C ARG A 257 11.56 6.40 -5.22
N TRP A 258 11.94 7.65 -5.00
CA TRP A 258 12.12 8.59 -6.10
C TRP A 258 13.33 8.24 -6.96
N GLY A 259 14.41 7.75 -6.34
CA GLY A 259 15.56 7.22 -7.07
C GLY A 259 15.21 5.96 -7.88
N PHE A 260 14.36 5.09 -7.34
CA PHE A 260 13.86 3.91 -8.05
C PHE A 260 12.88 4.25 -9.16
N LEU A 261 11.99 5.22 -8.95
CA LEU A 261 11.13 5.73 -10.01
C LEU A 261 11.99 6.29 -11.14
N THR A 262 12.93 7.18 -10.85
CA THR A 262 13.87 7.70 -11.85
C THR A 262 14.58 6.58 -12.61
N ARG A 263 15.12 5.59 -11.89
CA ARG A 263 15.75 4.43 -12.53
C ARG A 263 14.77 3.69 -13.45
N PHE A 264 13.54 3.45 -13.00
CA PHE A 264 12.50 2.81 -13.80
C PHE A 264 12.14 3.61 -15.05
N LEU A 265 12.01 4.95 -14.95
CA LEU A 265 11.75 5.81 -16.12
C LEU A 265 12.86 5.68 -17.17
N LEU A 266 14.12 5.67 -16.72
CA LEU A 266 15.28 5.55 -17.58
C LEU A 266 15.41 4.16 -18.21
N GLU A 267 15.17 3.08 -17.44
CA GLU A 267 15.26 1.70 -17.95
C GLU A 267 14.16 1.37 -18.97
N HIS A 268 13.00 1.99 -18.88
CA HIS A 268 11.86 1.74 -19.77
C HIS A 268 11.68 2.79 -20.88
N ASP A 269 12.58 3.77 -20.99
CA ASP A 269 12.53 4.86 -21.97
C ASP A 269 11.19 5.62 -21.90
N LEU A 270 10.86 6.12 -20.70
CA LEU A 270 9.66 6.90 -20.45
C LEU A 270 9.99 8.39 -20.38
N ASP A 271 9.32 9.16 -21.24
CA ASP A 271 9.29 10.61 -21.13
C ASP A 271 8.45 11.05 -19.92
N PHE A 272 8.77 12.23 -19.38
CA PHE A 272 8.16 12.70 -18.15
C PHE A 272 8.07 14.22 -18.04
N ALA A 273 7.17 14.69 -17.17
CA ALA A 273 7.11 16.07 -16.70
C ALA A 273 7.22 16.11 -15.17
N TYR A 274 8.23 16.83 -14.69
CA TYR A 274 8.52 16.97 -13.26
C TYR A 274 7.79 18.19 -12.67
N TRP A 275 7.10 17.99 -11.56
CA TRP A 275 6.46 19.03 -10.75
C TRP A 275 7.28 19.31 -9.48
N ALA A 276 7.95 20.46 -9.34
CA ALA A 276 8.08 21.56 -10.29
C ALA A 276 9.54 22.04 -10.37
N LEU A 277 9.88 22.80 -11.41
CA LEU A 277 11.18 23.46 -11.47
C LEU A 277 11.26 24.64 -10.49
N ASN A 278 10.14 25.32 -10.25
CA ASN A 278 10.07 26.58 -9.52
C ASN A 278 10.43 26.40 -8.05
N GLY A 279 11.16 27.37 -7.48
CA GLY A 279 11.39 27.41 -6.03
C GLY A 279 10.34 28.15 -5.22
N ARG A 280 9.43 28.87 -5.89
CA ARG A 280 8.33 29.59 -5.26
C ARG A 280 7.01 29.28 -5.96
N MET A 281 5.95 29.21 -5.16
CA MET A 281 4.57 29.10 -5.63
C MET A 281 3.72 30.22 -5.05
N TRP A 282 2.74 30.68 -5.82
CA TRP A 282 1.75 31.62 -5.32
C TRP A 282 0.74 30.88 -4.44
N GLN A 283 0.58 31.34 -3.21
CA GLN A 283 -0.39 30.80 -2.26
C GLN A 283 -1.50 31.82 -2.06
N GLU A 284 -2.73 31.45 -2.43
CA GLU A 284 -3.89 32.31 -2.23
C GLU A 284 -4.01 32.75 -0.77
N GLY A 285 -4.18 34.06 -0.54
CA GLY A 285 -4.23 34.65 0.80
C GLY A 285 -2.90 34.74 1.55
N ARG A 286 -1.80 34.15 1.05
CA ARG A 286 -0.47 34.18 1.69
C ARG A 286 0.64 34.79 0.82
N GLY A 287 0.37 35.01 -0.47
CA GLY A 287 1.34 35.54 -1.43
C GLY A 287 2.37 34.51 -1.86
N TRP A 288 3.53 34.95 -2.32
CA TRP A 288 4.61 34.06 -2.76
C TRP A 288 5.26 33.35 -1.57
N GLY A 289 5.14 32.03 -1.52
CA GLY A 289 5.84 31.16 -0.56
C GLY A 289 6.75 30.16 -1.26
N GLU A 290 7.47 29.38 -0.47
CA GLU A 290 8.29 28.27 -0.96
C GLU A 290 7.43 27.25 -1.72
N GLU A 291 7.91 26.81 -2.89
CA GLU A 291 7.40 25.61 -3.55
C GLU A 291 8.16 24.41 -2.99
N SER A 292 7.51 23.69 -2.08
CA SER A 292 8.10 22.54 -1.40
C SER A 292 8.49 21.40 -2.35
N PHE A 293 7.81 21.24 -3.49
CA PHE A 293 8.12 20.24 -4.53
C PHE A 293 9.11 20.76 -5.59
N GLY A 294 9.58 21.99 -5.42
CA GLY A 294 10.47 22.68 -6.34
C GLY A 294 11.84 22.03 -6.41
N LEU A 295 12.42 21.93 -7.61
CA LEU A 295 13.82 21.55 -7.77
C LEU A 295 14.77 22.68 -7.38
N LEU A 296 14.34 23.92 -7.56
CA LEU A 296 15.14 25.10 -7.27
C LEU A 296 14.76 25.71 -5.91
N ASP A 297 15.71 26.36 -5.26
CA ASP A 297 15.46 27.15 -4.04
C ASP A 297 14.65 28.42 -4.35
N GLU A 298 14.16 29.12 -3.31
CA GLU A 298 13.34 30.33 -3.50
C GLU A 298 14.05 31.44 -4.30
N THR A 299 15.39 31.42 -4.32
CA THR A 299 16.23 32.38 -5.03
C THR A 299 16.57 31.94 -6.46
N TYR A 300 16.20 30.73 -6.86
CA TYR A 300 16.55 30.11 -8.14
C TYR A 300 18.07 29.96 -8.36
N SER A 301 18.87 30.04 -7.30
CA SER A 301 20.33 29.97 -7.33
C SER A 301 20.86 28.56 -7.08
N PHE A 302 20.08 27.71 -6.41
CA PHE A 302 20.51 26.38 -5.99
C PHE A 302 19.47 25.30 -6.31
N ILE A 303 19.97 24.10 -6.62
CA ILE A 303 19.14 22.89 -6.70
C ILE A 303 18.94 22.36 -5.28
N LYS A 304 17.69 22.23 -4.84
CA LYS A 304 17.32 21.76 -3.48
C LYS A 304 17.77 20.32 -3.22
N ASN A 305 17.71 19.43 -4.23
CA ASN A 305 18.15 18.04 -4.13
C ASN A 305 19.09 17.65 -5.29
N PRO A 306 20.38 18.01 -5.23
CA PRO A 306 21.32 17.79 -6.32
C PRO A 306 21.42 16.31 -6.73
N VAL A 307 21.51 15.37 -5.78
CA VAL A 307 21.66 13.94 -6.09
C VAL A 307 20.48 13.40 -6.88
N PHE A 308 19.25 13.71 -6.46
CA PHE A 308 18.05 13.31 -7.19
C PHE A 308 18.00 13.95 -8.58
N THR A 309 18.22 15.26 -8.67
CA THR A 309 18.20 16.01 -9.95
C THR A 309 19.25 15.48 -10.93
N GLY A 310 20.46 15.20 -10.45
CA GLY A 310 21.53 14.63 -11.27
C GLY A 310 21.16 13.26 -11.84
N ARG A 311 20.56 12.39 -11.02
CA ARG A 311 20.03 11.09 -11.47
C ARG A 311 18.91 11.25 -12.49
N LEU A 312 17.97 12.17 -12.24
CA LEU A 312 16.80 12.36 -13.10
C LEU A 312 17.15 12.93 -14.48
N PHE A 313 18.06 13.90 -14.54
CA PHE A 313 18.43 14.59 -15.77
C PHE A 313 19.77 14.12 -16.36
N GLY A 314 20.28 12.96 -15.95
CA GLY A 314 21.36 12.27 -16.65
C GLY A 314 22.79 12.80 -16.43
N ARG A 315 23.03 13.68 -15.44
CA ARG A 315 24.40 13.94 -14.95
C ARG A 315 24.61 13.19 -13.65
N GLN A 316 25.31 12.05 -13.72
CA GLN A 316 26.02 11.55 -12.54
C GLN A 316 26.93 12.69 -12.06
N MET A 317 26.58 13.34 -10.94
CA MET A 317 27.51 14.22 -10.25
C MET A 317 28.58 13.31 -9.64
N THR A 318 29.71 13.23 -10.34
CA THR A 318 30.99 12.73 -9.83
C THR A 318 31.52 13.65 -8.75
#